data_AF-A0A1C4DVE5-F1
#
_entry.id   AF-A0A1C4DVE5-F1
#
_cell.length_a   1.000
_cell.length_b   1.000
_cell.length_c   1.000
_cell.angle_alpha   90.00
_cell.angle_beta   90.00
_cell.angle_gamma   90.00
#
_symmetry.space_group_name_H-M   'P 1'
#
loop_
_entity.id
_entity.type
_entity.pdbx_description
1 polymer ?
#
loop_
_entity_poly.entity_id
_entity_poly.type
_entity_poly.pdbx_seq_one_letter_code
_entity_poly.pdbx_strand_id
1 'polypeptide(L)'
;MDVLPRLTPEKLASLPPGTRIKFGGQIVKLVGRGTLVNAAGRTETIIEYTDSRGVNGSFEEKIFLQTATQYLNSVRCDMCGQLRDKRDCEVKVVETYMTRSNGYFCQDSKCADRYFLIHPNQKPQPGRRKW
;
A
#
# COMPACT_ATOMS: atom_id res chain seq x y z
N MET A 1 -9.13 15.94 0.41
CA MET A 1 -8.80 14.63 0.99
C MET A 1 -7.30 14.55 1.19
N ASP A 2 -6.85 14.13 2.37
CA ASP A 2 -5.44 14.11 2.75
C ASP A 2 -4.68 13.02 2.00
N VAL A 3 -3.61 13.42 1.31
CA VAL A 3 -2.61 12.48 0.83
C VAL A 3 -1.98 11.86 2.06
N LEU A 4 -2.13 10.55 2.23
CA LEU A 4 -1.58 9.85 3.39
C LEU A 4 -0.06 10.08 3.39
N PRO A 5 0.49 10.74 4.42
CA PRO A 5 1.92 11.01 4.45
C PRO A 5 2.67 9.69 4.43
N ARG A 6 3.68 9.60 3.58
CA ARG A 6 4.60 8.45 3.56
C ARG A 6 5.21 8.29 4.95
N LEU A 7 5.53 7.05 5.30
CA LEU A 7 6.21 6.78 6.56
C LEU A 7 7.57 7.50 6.55
N THR A 8 7.76 8.47 7.43
CA THR A 8 9.06 9.11 7.64
C THR A 8 9.88 8.25 8.60
N PRO A 9 11.22 8.28 8.51
CA PRO A 9 12.10 7.55 9.43
C PRO A 9 11.85 7.93 10.90
N GLU A 10 11.54 9.20 11.15
CA GLU A 10 11.17 9.73 12.47
C GLU A 10 9.88 9.10 12.99
N LYS A 11 8.85 8.98 12.13
CA LYS A 11 7.61 8.30 12.50
C LYS A 11 7.85 6.82 12.75
N LEU A 12 8.66 6.16 11.94
CA LEU A 12 8.99 4.75 12.14
C LEU A 12 9.72 4.52 13.48
N ALA A 13 10.63 5.42 13.85
CA ALA A 13 11.32 5.37 15.14
C ALA A 13 10.39 5.63 16.34
N SER A 14 9.32 6.43 16.14
CA SER A 14 8.30 6.68 17.18
C SER A 14 7.27 5.55 17.33
N LEU A 15 7.23 4.59 16.41
CA LEU A 15 6.25 3.52 16.44
C LEU A 15 6.71 2.41 17.40
N PRO A 16 5.85 1.98 18.35
CA PRO A 16 6.20 0.89 19.23
C PRO A 16 6.30 -0.43 18.45
N PRO A 17 7.16 -1.36 18.89
CA PRO A 17 7.19 -2.72 18.37
C PRO A 17 5.82 -3.38 18.54
N GLY A 18 5.38 -4.11 17.53
CA GLY A 18 4.04 -4.68 17.38
C GLY A 18 3.09 -3.85 16.51
N THR A 19 3.48 -2.63 16.11
CA THR A 19 2.68 -1.80 15.21
C THR A 19 2.48 -2.52 13.87
N ARG A 20 1.23 -2.62 13.43
CA ARG A 20 0.91 -3.18 12.11
C ARG A 20 1.12 -2.10 11.06
N ILE A 21 1.90 -2.43 10.04
CA ILE A 21 2.27 -1.52 8.96
C ILE A 21 1.92 -2.21 7.65
N LYS A 22 1.33 -1.47 6.72
CA LYS A 22 1.09 -2.00 5.37
C LYS A 22 2.37 -1.84 4.56
N PHE A 23 3.03 -2.95 4.24
CA PHE A 23 4.26 -3.02 3.46
C PHE A 23 3.92 -3.61 2.09
N GLY A 24 3.79 -2.75 1.08
CA GLY A 24 3.32 -3.15 -0.25
C GLY A 24 1.92 -3.77 -0.21
N GLY A 25 1.80 -5.04 -0.60
CA GLY A 25 0.54 -5.80 -0.61
C GLY A 25 0.22 -6.56 0.69
N GLN A 26 1.12 -6.56 1.67
CA GLN A 26 1.00 -7.34 2.90
C GLN A 26 0.97 -6.46 4.14
N ILE A 27 0.38 -6.98 5.22
CA ILE A 27 0.39 -6.34 6.53
C ILE A 27 1.45 -7.04 7.37
N VAL A 28 2.44 -6.27 7.80
CA VAL A 28 3.55 -6.76 8.63
C VAL A 28 3.47 -6.12 10.01
N LYS A 29 3.92 -6.84 11.04
CA LYS A 29 4.11 -6.30 12.38
C LYS A 29 5.55 -5.82 12.50
N LEU A 30 5.74 -4.54 12.82
CA LEU A 30 7.07 -4.02 13.14
C LEU A 30 7.60 -4.73 14.38
N VAL A 31 8.80 -5.31 14.32
CA VAL A 31 9.44 -5.96 15.47
C VAL A 31 10.51 -5.04 16.05
N GLY A 32 11.31 -4.41 15.19
CA GLY A 32 12.40 -3.57 15.63
C GLY A 32 13.21 -2.99 14.48
N ARG A 33 14.29 -2.30 14.85
CA ARG A 33 15.26 -1.72 13.93
C ARG A 33 16.63 -2.27 14.28
N GLY A 34 17.30 -2.85 13.30
CA GLY A 34 18.63 -3.41 13.42
C GLY A 34 19.61 -2.73 12.47
N THR A 35 20.88 -3.08 12.59
CA THR A 35 21.92 -2.68 11.64
C THR A 35 22.62 -3.93 11.11
N LEU A 36 22.75 -4.03 9.80
CA LEU A 36 23.42 -5.15 9.14
C LEU A 36 24.59 -4.61 8.32
N VAL A 37 25.75 -5.25 8.43
CA VAL A 37 26.92 -4.91 7.62
C VAL A 37 26.87 -5.77 6.38
N ASN A 38 26.71 -5.15 5.21
CA ASN A 38 26.71 -5.85 3.93
C ASN A 38 28.11 -6.36 3.59
N ALA A 39 28.19 -7.31 2.65
CA ALA A 39 29.46 -7.89 2.18
C ALA A 39 30.47 -6.86 1.63
N ALA A 40 30.00 -5.66 1.27
CA ALA A 40 30.82 -4.52 0.88
C ALA A 40 31.34 -3.67 2.06
N GLY A 41 31.18 -4.11 3.30
CA GLY A 41 31.62 -3.41 4.52
C GLY A 41 30.78 -2.18 4.87
N ARG A 42 29.62 -1.99 4.25
CA ARG A 42 28.71 -0.87 4.53
C ARG A 42 27.67 -1.26 5.57
N THR A 43 27.53 -0.43 6.59
CA THR A 43 26.47 -0.58 7.59
C THR A 43 25.16 -0.04 7.03
N GLU A 44 24.19 -0.92 6.85
CA GLU A 44 22.83 -0.58 6.45
C GLU A 44 21.88 -0.76 7.63
N THR A 45 20.88 0.11 7.70
CA THR A 45 19.85 0.00 8.72
C THR A 45 18.71 -0.85 8.17
N ILE A 46 18.32 -1.86 8.94
CA ILE A 46 17.29 -2.83 8.58
C ILE A 46 16.10 -2.70 9.52
N ILE A 47 14.92 -2.95 8.98
CA ILE A 47 13.67 -3.05 9.71
C ILE A 47 13.30 -4.51 9.84
N GLU A 48 13.20 -4.96 11.08
CA GLU A 48 12.73 -6.30 11.42
C GLU A 48 11.22 -6.27 11.52
N TYR A 49 10.57 -7.22 10.86
CA TYR A 49 9.13 -7.35 10.87
C TYR A 49 8.69 -8.81 10.89
N THR A 50 7.47 -9.06 11.37
CA THR A 50 6.81 -10.36 11.28
C THR A 50 5.69 -10.27 10.25
N ASP A 51 5.72 -11.14 9.23
CA ASP A 51 4.63 -11.28 8.26
C ASP A 51 3.35 -11.83 8.95
N SER A 52 2.21 -11.67 8.29
CA SER A 52 0.92 -12.28 8.59
C SER A 52 0.97 -13.79 8.88
N ARG A 53 1.97 -14.50 8.35
CA ARG A 53 2.22 -15.94 8.57
C ARG A 53 3.04 -16.24 9.83
N GLY A 54 3.43 -15.22 10.60
CA GLY A 54 4.30 -15.38 11.78
C GLY A 54 5.78 -15.55 11.45
N VAL A 55 6.17 -15.41 10.18
CA VAL A 55 7.56 -15.52 9.74
C VAL A 55 8.26 -14.18 9.94
N ASN A 56 9.41 -14.21 10.61
CA ASN A 56 10.26 -13.03 10.75
C ASN A 56 11.02 -12.77 9.46
N GLY A 57 11.04 -11.51 9.05
CA GLY A 57 11.80 -11.01 7.92
C GLY A 57 12.50 -9.71 8.28
N SER A 58 13.49 -9.35 7.48
CA SER A 58 14.20 -8.09 7.58
C SER A 58 14.26 -7.43 6.20
N PHE A 59 14.00 -6.13 6.14
CA PHE A 59 14.17 -5.35 4.92
C PHE A 59 15.03 -4.12 5.19
N GLU A 60 15.75 -3.65 4.17
CA GLU A 60 16.46 -2.38 4.25
C GLU A 60 15.47 -1.24 4.57
N GLU A 61 15.82 -0.39 5.54
CA GLU A 61 14.96 0.69 6.00
C GLU A 61 14.57 1.65 4.88
N LYS A 62 15.48 1.93 3.93
CA LYS A 62 15.16 2.79 2.79
C LYS A 62 14.03 2.23 1.93
N ILE A 63 14.08 0.94 1.64
CA ILE A 63 13.04 0.23 0.88
C ILE A 63 11.75 0.18 1.71
N PHE A 64 11.89 -0.09 3.01
CA PHE A 64 10.77 -0.10 3.95
C PHE A 64 10.04 1.24 3.97
N LEU A 65 10.73 2.37 4.16
CA LEU A 65 10.12 3.70 4.19
C LEU A 65 9.48 4.10 2.84
N GLN A 66 10.01 3.62 1.72
CA GLN A 66 9.42 3.87 0.40
C GLN A 66 8.10 3.14 0.16
N THR A 67 7.89 1.98 0.80
CA THR A 67 6.77 1.07 0.52
C THR A 67 5.80 0.91 1.69
N ALA A 68 6.26 1.18 2.91
CA ALA A 68 5.50 1.04 4.12
C ALA A 68 4.61 2.26 4.36
N THR A 69 3.36 2.03 4.79
CA THR A 69 2.45 3.09 5.19
C THR A 69 1.77 2.79 6.51
N GLN A 70 1.56 3.84 7.30
CA GLN A 70 0.98 3.78 8.65
C GLN A 70 -0.48 3.34 8.64
N TYR A 71 -1.14 3.46 7.48
CA TYR A 71 -2.57 3.26 7.33
C TYR A 71 -2.85 1.87 6.77
N LEU A 72 -3.16 0.95 7.67
CA LEU A 72 -3.50 -0.45 7.37
C LEU A 72 -4.56 -0.61 6.27
N ASN A 73 -5.49 0.33 6.20
CA ASN A 73 -6.64 0.31 5.29
C ASN A 73 -6.42 1.15 4.02
N SER A 74 -5.24 1.75 3.83
CA SER A 74 -4.98 2.55 2.64
C SER A 74 -4.99 1.68 1.39
N VAL A 75 -5.60 2.18 0.32
CA VAL A 75 -5.70 1.50 -0.97
C VAL A 75 -4.97 2.32 -2.02
N ARG A 76 -4.32 1.64 -2.96
CA ARG A 76 -3.66 2.30 -4.08
C ARG A 76 -4.69 2.51 -5.17
N CYS A 77 -4.74 3.71 -5.73
CA CYS A 77 -5.56 3.97 -6.90
C CYS A 77 -4.98 3.28 -8.14
N ASP A 78 -5.79 2.50 -8.85
CA ASP A 78 -5.36 1.76 -10.05
C ASP A 78 -5.06 2.67 -11.24
N MET A 79 -5.57 3.90 -11.22
CA MET A 79 -5.27 4.90 -12.24
C MET A 79 -4.04 5.74 -11.87
N CYS A 80 -4.11 6.56 -10.81
CA CYS A 80 -3.03 7.51 -10.50
C CYS A 80 -1.89 6.91 -9.67
N GLY A 81 -2.02 5.68 -9.18
CA GLY A 81 -1.01 5.01 -8.36
C GLY A 81 -0.78 5.61 -6.99
N GLN A 82 -1.50 6.67 -6.60
CA GLN A 82 -1.41 7.29 -5.28
C GLN A 82 -2.08 6.41 -4.23
N LEU A 83 -1.48 6.38 -3.03
CA LEU A 83 -2.10 5.76 -1.87
C LEU A 83 -3.12 6.72 -1.24
N ARG A 84 -4.34 6.21 -1.03
CA ARG A 84 -5.45 6.97 -0.45
C ARG A 84 -6.15 6.16 0.64
N ASP A 85 -6.91 6.85 1.47
CA ASP A 85 -7.80 6.17 2.40
C ASP A 85 -8.89 5.42 1.64
N LYS A 86 -9.32 4.26 2.15
CA LYS A 86 -10.40 3.46 1.54
C LYS A 86 -11.70 4.24 1.43
N ARG A 87 -11.96 5.20 2.32
CA ARG A 87 -13.17 6.04 2.30
C ARG A 87 -13.20 7.02 1.13
N ASP A 88 -12.02 7.40 0.66
CA ASP A 88 -11.80 8.40 -0.38
C ASP A 88 -11.68 7.78 -1.79
N CYS A 89 -11.82 6.46 -1.86
CA CYS A 89 -11.79 5.68 -3.09
C CYS A 89 -13.17 5.10 -3.40
N GLU A 90 -13.57 5.21 -4.66
CA GLU A 90 -14.66 4.41 -5.21
C GLU A 90 -14.14 3.04 -5.66
N VAL A 91 -14.93 2.00 -5.41
CA VAL A 91 -14.62 0.64 -5.88
C VAL A 91 -15.42 0.38 -7.15
N LYS A 92 -14.74 0.02 -8.24
CA LYS A 92 -15.36 -0.40 -9.49
C LYS A 92 -14.88 -1.80 -9.85
N VAL A 93 -15.76 -2.59 -10.43
CA VAL A 93 -15.36 -3.90 -10.96
C VAL A 93 -14.66 -3.68 -12.29
N VAL A 94 -13.43 -4.17 -12.40
CA VAL A 94 -12.65 -4.22 -13.63
C VAL A 94 -12.72 -5.64 -14.17
N GLU A 95 -13.37 -5.78 -15.32
CA GLU A 95 -13.48 -7.06 -16.03
C GLU A 95 -12.60 -7.02 -17.28
N THR A 96 -11.73 -8.01 -17.41
CA THR A 96 -11.05 -8.36 -18.65
C THR A 96 -11.64 -9.65 -19.20
N TYR A 97 -11.21 -10.07 -20.39
CA TYR A 97 -11.63 -11.35 -20.99
C TYR A 97 -11.33 -12.56 -20.09
N MET A 98 -10.29 -12.50 -19.24
CA MET A 98 -9.86 -13.64 -18.42
C MET A 98 -10.10 -13.48 -16.92
N THR A 99 -10.26 -12.24 -16.43
CA THR A 99 -10.31 -11.98 -14.98
C THR A 99 -11.31 -10.92 -14.61
N ARG A 100 -11.88 -11.07 -13.41
CA ARG A 100 -12.74 -10.09 -12.75
C ARG A 100 -12.11 -9.70 -11.43
N SER A 101 -11.78 -8.42 -11.27
CA SER A 101 -11.20 -7.90 -10.03
C SER A 101 -11.89 -6.61 -9.60
N ASN A 102 -11.79 -6.29 -8.31
CA ASN A 102 -12.25 -5.00 -7.78
C ASN A 102 -11.07 -4.02 -7.84
N GLY A 103 -11.23 -2.95 -8.62
CA GLY A 103 -10.29 -1.84 -8.68
C GLY A 103 -10.70 -0.70 -7.74
N TYR A 104 -9.71 -0.03 -7.16
CA TYR A 104 -9.88 1.14 -6.30
C TYR A 104 -9.49 2.40 -7.06
N PHE A 105 -10.38 3.39 -7.11
CA PHE A 105 -10.18 4.62 -7.87
C PHE A 105 -10.44 5.85 -7.01
N CYS A 106 -9.65 6.91 -7.17
CA CYS A 106 -9.87 8.17 -6.47
C CYS A 106 -11.17 8.86 -6.92
N GLN A 107 -12.00 9.32 -5.97
CA GLN A 107 -13.21 10.08 -6.29
C GLN A 107 -12.91 11.47 -6.88
N ASP A 108 -11.94 12.21 -6.32
CA ASP A 108 -11.69 13.62 -6.70
C ASP A 108 -11.41 13.84 -8.18
N SER A 109 -10.59 12.97 -8.78
CA SER A 109 -10.09 13.15 -10.15
C SER A 109 -10.90 12.39 -11.19
N LYS A 110 -12.04 11.80 -10.79
CA LYS A 110 -12.81 10.84 -11.59
C LYS A 110 -11.88 9.79 -12.19
N CYS A 111 -11.04 9.21 -11.34
CA CYS A 111 -9.99 8.29 -11.78
C CYS A 111 -10.57 7.02 -12.42
N ALA A 112 -11.76 6.57 -12.01
CA ALA A 112 -12.43 5.46 -12.66
C ALA A 112 -12.80 5.81 -14.11
N ASP A 113 -13.45 6.95 -14.33
CA ASP A 113 -13.88 7.37 -15.67
C ASP A 113 -12.69 7.49 -16.63
N ARG A 114 -11.58 8.07 -16.16
CA ARG A 114 -10.33 8.15 -16.93
C ARG A 114 -9.73 6.78 -17.24
N TYR A 115 -9.78 5.86 -16.28
CA TYR A 115 -9.25 4.52 -16.47
C TYR A 115 -10.03 3.75 -17.55
N PHE A 116 -11.37 3.81 -17.53
CA PHE A 116 -12.20 3.15 -18.53
C PHE A 116 -12.19 3.84 -19.90
N LEU A 117 -11.85 5.13 -19.97
CA LEU A 117 -11.56 5.81 -21.23
C LEU A 117 -10.28 5.28 -21.90
N ILE A 118 -9.23 5.00 -21.11
CA ILE A 118 -7.95 4.46 -21.61
C ILE A 118 -8.06 2.96 -21.89
N HIS A 119 -8.90 2.24 -21.14
CA HIS A 119 -9.12 0.81 -21.27
C HIS A 119 -10.55 0.50 -21.74
N PRO A 120 -10.92 0.80 -23.00
CA PRO A 120 -12.28 0.64 -23.49
C PRO A 120 -12.76 -0.83 -23.55
N ASN A 121 -11.82 -1.77 -23.59
CA ASN A 121 -12.11 -3.21 -23.54
C ASN A 121 -12.51 -3.70 -22.14
N GLN A 122 -12.38 -2.86 -21.11
CA GLN A 122 -12.80 -3.16 -19.75
C GLN A 122 -14.13 -2.45 -19.49
N LYS A 123 -15.16 -3.21 -19.13
CA LYS A 123 -16.50 -2.64 -18.92
C LYS A 123 -16.67 -2.14 -17.49
N PRO A 124 -17.06 -0.88 -17.26
CA PRO A 124 -17.44 -0.43 -15.93
C PRO A 124 -18.79 -1.06 -15.56
N GLN A 125 -18.81 -2.02 -14.63
CA GLN A 125 -20.07 -2.36 -13.97
C GLN A 125 -20.33 -1.39 -12.80
N PRO A 126 -21.56 -0.86 -12.67
CA PRO A 126 -21.92 -0.12 -11.48
C PRO A 126 -21.86 -1.07 -10.27
N GLY A 127 -20.89 -0.84 -9.39
CA GLY A 127 -20.82 -1.54 -8.11
C GLY A 127 -22.14 -1.35 -7.37
N ARG A 128 -22.75 -2.45 -6.91
CA ARG A 128 -24.00 -2.42 -6.13
C ARG A 128 -23.83 -1.47 -4.94
N ARG A 129 -24.46 -0.29 -5.00
CA ARG A 129 -24.74 0.54 -3.82
C ARG A 129 -25.60 -0.30 -2.88
N LYS A 130 -25.01 -0.88 -1.83
CA LYS A 130 -25.79 -1.34 -0.69
C LYS A 130 -26.07 -0.11 0.19
N TRP A 131 -27.36 0.21 0.30
CA TRP A 131 -27.94 1.12 1.29
C TRP A 131 -27.78 0.54 2.69
#